data_AF-A0A6L9Z1H4-F1
#
_entry.id   AF-A0A6L9Z1H4-F1
#
_cell.length_a   1.000
_cell.length_b   1.000
_cell.length_c   1.000
_cell.angle_alpha   90.00
_cell.angle_beta   90.00
_cell.angle_gamma   90.00
#
_symmetry.space_group_name_H-M   'P 1'
#
loop_
_entity.id
_entity.type
_entity.pdbx_description
1 polymer ?
#
loop_
_entity_poly.entity_id
_entity_poly.type
_entity_poly.pdbx_seq_one_letter_code
_entity_poly.pdbx_strand_id
1 'polypeptide(L)' 'MPESIGNLSNLTYLYLSRNQLTKLPKSVGNLSNLTHLYLWKNQL' A
#
# COMPACT_ATOMS: atom_id res chain seq x y z
N MET A 1 -4.74 -0.56 -7.29
CA MET A 1 -4.57 0.55 -6.32
C MET A 1 -3.99 1.75 -7.06
N PRO A 2 -4.51 2.98 -6.85
CA PRO A 2 -4.08 4.15 -7.61
C PRO A 2 -2.69 4.67 -7.21
N GLU A 3 -2.00 5.32 -8.14
CA GLU A 3 -0.69 5.97 -7.88
C GLU A 3 -0.80 7.15 -6.90
N SER A 4 -2.00 7.72 -6.73
CA SER A 4 -2.23 8.82 -5.78
C SER A 4 -2.07 8.39 -4.31
N ILE A 5 -1.97 7.09 -4.01
CA ILE A 5 -1.74 6.60 -2.65
C ILE A 5 -0.45 7.19 -2.05
N GLY A 6 0.59 7.43 -2.86
CA GLY A 6 1.86 7.99 -2.39
C GLY A 6 1.78 9.43 -1.87
N ASN A 7 0.65 10.12 -2.06
CA ASN A 7 0.45 11.46 -1.51
C ASN A 7 -0.01 11.43 -0.04
N LEU A 8 -0.33 10.25 0.50
CA LEU A 8 -0.73 10.09 1.90
C LEU A 8 0.51 10.05 2.81
N SER A 9 1.23 11.17 2.87
CA SER A 9 2.49 11.29 3.62
C SER A 9 2.35 10.97 5.10
N ASN A 10 1.17 11.14 5.70
CA ASN A 10 0.91 10.84 7.12
C ASN A 10 0.34 9.41 7.36
N LEU A 11 0.22 8.58 6.33
CA LEU A 11 -0.33 7.23 6.47
C LEU A 11 0.66 6.33 7.21
N THR A 12 0.24 5.82 8.37
CA THR A 12 1.06 4.95 9.22
C THR A 12 0.74 3.47 9.07
N TYR A 13 -0.51 3.13 8.73
CA TYR A 13 -0.97 1.76 8.52
C TYR A 13 -1.72 1.64 7.19
N LEU A 14 -1.37 0.63 6.39
CA LEU A 14 -2.05 0.31 5.13
C LEU A 14 -2.49 -1.16 5.13
N TYR A 15 -3.80 -1.38 5.28
CA TYR A 15 -4.41 -2.71 5.30
C TYR A 15 -4.99 -3.04 3.92
N LEU A 16 -4.36 -3.98 3.22
CA LEU A 16 -4.77 -4.41 1.87
C LEU A 16 -5.00 -5.93 1.80
N SER A 17 -5.06 -6.60 2.94
CA SER A 17 -5.14 -8.05 3.01
C SER A 17 -6.45 -8.58 2.46
N ARG A 18 -6.45 -9.83 1.96
CA ARG A 18 -7.62 -10.49 1.36
C ARG A 18 -8.19 -9.75 0.14
N ASN A 19 -7.32 -9.29 -0.74
CA ASN A 19 -7.70 -8.66 -2.01
C ASN A 19 -7.16 -9.47 -3.20
N GLN A 20 -7.36 -8.95 -4.42
CA GLN A 20 -6.86 -9.54 -5.67
C GLN A 20 -5.76 -8.66 -6.28
N LEU A 21 -4.93 -8.03 -5.43
CA LEU A 21 -3.84 -7.19 -5.92
C LEU A 21 -2.79 -8.10 -6.56
N THR A 22 -2.41 -7.78 -7.81
CA THR A 22 -1.31 -8.42 -8.54
C THR A 22 -0.05 -7.55 -8.59
N LYS A 23 -0.15 -6.30 -8.15
CA LYS A 23 0.97 -5.38 -7.99
C LYS A 23 0.61 -4.25 -7.02
N LEU A 24 1.65 -3.66 -6.46
CA LEU A 24 1.57 -2.36 -5.79
C LEU A 24 2.04 -1.26 -6.76
N PRO A 25 1.42 -0.06 -6.74
CA PRO A 25 1.92 1.08 -7.48
C PRO A 25 3.28 1.51 -6.91
N LYS A 26 4.15 2.07 -7.76
CA LYS A 26 5.51 2.47 -7.32
C LYS A 26 5.47 3.53 -6.23
N SER A 27 4.46 4.39 -6.28
CA SER A 27 4.16 5.41 -5.27
C SER A 27 3.94 4.89 -3.85
N VAL A 28 3.74 3.58 -3.61
CA VAL A 28 3.77 3.03 -2.23
C VAL A 28 5.10 3.34 -1.55
N GLY A 29 6.22 3.43 -2.31
CA GLY A 29 7.52 3.86 -1.79
C GLY A 29 7.55 5.31 -1.29
N ASN A 30 6.57 6.15 -1.63
CA ASN A 30 6.49 7.54 -1.18
C ASN A 30 5.79 7.68 0.19
N LEU A 31 5.23 6.58 0.73
CA LEU A 31 4.58 6.58 2.04
C LEU A 31 5.62 6.60 3.17
N SER A 32 6.27 7.75 3.35
CA SER A 32 7.42 7.90 4.25
C SER A 32 7.13 7.62 5.72
N ASN A 33 5.89 7.81 6.18
CA ASN A 33 5.47 7.51 7.55
C ASN A 33 4.83 6.12 7.72
N LEU A 34 4.80 5.29 6.67
CA LEU A 34 4.18 3.97 6.75
C LEU A 34 5.05 3.04 7.59
N THR A 35 4.47 2.54 8.68
CA THR A 35 5.14 1.60 9.59
C THR A 35 4.60 0.18 9.43
N HIS A 36 3.37 0.03 8.92
CA HIS A 36 2.73 -1.28 8.77
C HIS A 36 2.02 -1.40 7.42
N LEU A 37 2.37 -2.45 6.68
CA LEU A 37 1.78 -2.79 5.39
C LEU A 37 1.30 -4.25 5.40
N TYR A 38 -0.02 -4.45 5.37
CA TYR A 38 -0.62 -5.80 5.45
C TYR A 38 -1.13 -6.27 4.09
N LEU A 39 -0.43 -7.24 3.49
CA LEU A 39 -0.66 -7.69 2.11
C LEU A 39 -1.12 -9.16 1.99
N TRP A 40 -1.28 -9.88 3.08
CA TRP A 40 -1.57 -11.32 3.04
C TRP A 40 -2.88 -11.64 2.29
N LYS A 41 -2.94 -12.82 1.66
CA LYS A 41 -4.04 -13.22 0.76
C LYS A 41 -4.28 -12.20 -0.37
N ASN A 42 -3.22 -11.86 -1.09
CA ASN A 42 -3.26 -11.22 -2.42
C ASN A 42 -2.57 -12.12 -3.46
N GLN A 43 -2.56 -11.68 -4.72
CA GLN A 43 -1.93 -12.37 -5.85
C GLN A 43 -0.67 -11.60 -6.32
N LEU A 44 0.03 -10.97 -5.36
CA LEU A 44 1.16 -10.06 -5.59
C LEU A 44 2.38 -10.76 -6.17
#